data_AF-A0A258BJ24-F1
#
_entry.id   AF-A0A258BJ24-F1
#
_cell.length_a   1.000
_cell.length_b   1.000
_cell.length_c   1.000
_cell.angle_alpha   90.00
_cell.angle_beta   90.00
_cell.angle_gamma   90.00
#
_symmetry.space_group_name_H-M   'P 1'
#
loop_
_entity.id
_entity.type
_entity.pdbx_description
1 polymer ?
#
loop_
_entity_poly.entity_id
_entity_poly.type
_entity_poly.pdbx_seq_one_letter_code
_entity_poly.pdbx_strand_id
1 'polypeptide(L)' 'MTLSPETPAPLGTADGPDLRETQRIYVACLAAYNNGHLHGAWIEATSPDEVRDKIRAMLAASPEPDGDEWAIHD' A
#
# COMPACT_ATOMS: atom_id res chain seq x y z
N MET A 1 41.43 -7.15 2.89
CA MET A 1 40.47 -6.55 3.84
C MET A 1 39.09 -6.97 3.41
N THR A 2 38.64 -8.11 3.90
CA THR A 2 37.30 -8.64 3.61
C THR A 2 36.37 -8.02 4.66
N LEU A 3 35.44 -7.18 4.23
CA LEU A 3 34.43 -6.60 5.11
C LEU A 3 33.46 -7.71 5.52
N SER A 4 33.37 -8.00 6.82
CA SER A 4 32.33 -8.86 7.39
C SER A 4 30.95 -8.23 7.14
N PRO A 5 29.89 -9.01 6.87
CA PRO A 5 28.53 -8.48 6.92
C PRO A 5 28.19 -8.22 8.39
N GLU A 6 28.24 -6.96 8.79
CA GLU A 6 27.66 -6.52 10.05
C GLU A 6 26.14 -6.59 9.93
N THR A 7 25.57 -7.62 10.56
CA THR A 7 24.12 -7.71 10.79
C THR A 7 23.69 -6.47 11.59
N PRO A 8 22.83 -5.59 11.06
CA PRO A 8 22.31 -4.48 11.84
C PRO A 8 21.55 -5.05 13.04
N ALA A 9 21.81 -4.50 14.23
CA ALA A 9 21.07 -4.85 15.45
C ALA A 9 19.56 -4.70 15.21
N PRO A 10 18.71 -5.59 15.75
CA PRO A 10 17.27 -5.44 15.61
C PRO A 10 16.86 -4.11 16.25
N LEU A 11 16.46 -3.13 15.44
CA LEU A 11 15.65 -2.01 15.91
C LEU A 11 14.26 -2.58 16.23
N GLY A 12 14.08 -3.02 17.47
CA GLY A 12 12.79 -3.50 17.95
C GLY A 12 12.95 -4.59 18.99
N THR A 13 12.39 -4.37 20.18
CA THR A 13 12.16 -5.43 21.16
C THR A 13 11.29 -6.50 20.50
N ALA A 14 11.70 -7.77 20.58
CA ALA A 14 11.06 -8.92 19.92
C ALA A 14 9.61 -9.22 20.34
N ASP A 15 9.00 -8.34 21.15
CA ASP A 15 7.65 -8.45 21.73
C ASP A 15 6.75 -7.27 21.31
N GLY A 16 7.19 -6.42 20.38
CA GLY A 16 6.33 -5.44 19.74
C GLY A 16 5.28 -6.12 18.85
N PRO A 17 4.10 -5.52 18.63
CA PRO A 17 3.15 -6.05 17.67
C PRO A 17 3.85 -6.24 16.33
N ASP A 18 3.65 -7.39 15.69
CA ASP A 18 4.16 -7.62 14.34
C ASP A 18 3.58 -6.52 13.44
N LEU A 19 4.44 -5.58 13.03
CA LEU A 19 4.00 -4.41 12.27
C LEU A 19 3.45 -4.82 10.90
N ARG A 20 3.76 -6.03 10.40
CA ARG A 20 3.26 -6.55 9.13
C ARG A 20 1.78 -6.94 9.24
N GLU A 21 1.33 -7.41 10.40
CA GLU A 21 -0.10 -7.65 10.69
C GLU A 21 -0.92 -6.34 10.69
N THR A 22 -0.27 -5.17 10.77
CA THR A 22 -0.93 -3.85 10.74
C THR A 22 -0.55 -3.00 9.54
N GLN A 23 0.36 -3.47 8.67
CA GLN A 23 0.90 -2.68 7.57
C GLN A 23 -0.14 -2.59 6.46
N ARG A 24 -0.85 -1.47 6.45
CA ARG A 24 -1.88 -1.16 5.45
C ARG A 24 -1.52 0.13 4.76
N ILE A 25 -1.91 0.23 3.50
CA ILE A 25 -1.80 1.45 2.71
C ILE A 25 -3.18 1.90 2.27
N TYR A 26 -3.42 3.20 2.30
CA TYR A 26 -4.59 3.80 1.67
C TYR A 26 -4.22 4.22 0.25
N VAL A 27 -4.93 3.65 -0.72
CA VAL A 27 -4.78 3.97 -2.14
C VAL A 27 -6.04 4.67 -2.63
N ALA A 28 -5.90 5.76 -3.39
CA ALA A 28 -7.01 6.49 -4.00
C ALA A 28 -6.93 6.43 -5.54
N CYS A 29 -8.09 6.47 -6.20
CA CYS A 29 -8.19 6.64 -7.64
C CYS A 29 -8.02 8.13 -8.00
N LEU A 30 -7.06 8.46 -8.88
CA LEU A 30 -6.78 9.85 -9.24
C LEU A 30 -7.93 10.51 -10.00
N ALA A 31 -8.55 9.80 -10.94
CA ALA A 31 -9.64 10.37 -11.75
C ALA A 31 -10.82 10.78 -10.85
N ALA A 32 -11.22 9.90 -9.94
CA ALA A 32 -12.26 10.19 -8.96
C ALA A 32 -11.86 11.35 -8.04
N TYR A 33 -10.64 11.33 -7.50
CA TYR A 33 -10.15 12.39 -6.61
C TYR A 33 -10.14 13.76 -7.29
N ASN A 34 -9.65 13.85 -8.53
CA ASN A 34 -9.60 15.08 -9.31
C ASN A 34 -10.99 15.65 -9.63
N ASN A 35 -12.02 14.79 -9.69
CA ASN A 35 -13.41 15.18 -9.91
C ASN A 35 -14.21 15.37 -8.59
N GLY A 36 -13.54 15.35 -7.44
CA GLY A 36 -14.17 15.59 -6.13
C GLY A 36 -14.87 14.37 -5.53
N HIS A 37 -14.60 13.17 -6.06
CA HIS A 37 -15.12 11.90 -5.55
C HIS A 37 -14.09 11.23 -4.62
N LEU A 38 -14.52 10.92 -3.39
CA LEU A 38 -13.71 10.12 -2.47
C LEU A 38 -13.83 8.64 -2.84
N HIS A 39 -12.92 8.18 -3.69
CA HIS A 39 -12.82 6.78 -4.11
C HIS A 39 -11.42 6.24 -3.84
N GLY A 40 -11.35 5.26 -2.93
CA GLY A 40 -10.10 4.65 -2.50
C GLY A 40 -10.35 3.43 -1.62
N ALA A 41 -9.28 2.70 -1.29
CA ALA A 41 -9.33 1.51 -0.47
C ALA A 41 -8.13 1.40 0.47
N TRP A 42 -8.39 0.94 1.69
CA TRP A 42 -7.34 0.41 2.56
C TRP A 42 -6.96 -1.00 2.12
N ILE A 43 -5.67 -1.23 1.92
CA ILE A 43 -5.11 -2.46 1.37
C ILE A 43 -4.07 -2.99 2.34
N GLU A 44 -4.25 -4.24 2.79
CA GLU A 44 -3.21 -4.98 3.51
C GLU A 44 -1.99 -5.16 2.60
N ALA A 45 -0.83 -4.67 3.04
CA ALA A 45 0.41 -4.72 2.28
C ALA A 45 1.20 -6.02 2.57
N THR A 46 0.49 -7.14 2.58
CA THR A 46 1.03 -8.49 2.88
C THR A 46 1.83 -9.06 1.72
N SER A 47 1.37 -8.86 0.48
CA SER A 47 2.05 -9.31 -0.74
C SER A 47 1.88 -8.32 -1.91
N PRO A 48 2.89 -8.16 -2.77
CA PRO A 48 2.80 -7.24 -3.91
C PRO A 48 1.67 -7.58 -4.89
N ASP A 49 1.40 -8.87 -5.11
CA ASP A 49 0.38 -9.32 -6.07
C ASP A 49 -1.03 -9.03 -5.55
N GLU A 50 -1.32 -9.34 -4.28
CA GLU A 50 -2.63 -9.01 -3.68
C GLU A 50 -2.89 -7.51 -3.64
N VAL A 51 -1.86 -6.72 -3.36
CA VAL A 51 -1.95 -5.25 -3.41
C VAL A 51 -2.35 -4.80 -4.82
N ARG A 52 -1.70 -5.32 -5.86
CA ARG A 52 -1.98 -4.94 -7.26
C ARG A 52 -3.38 -5.36 -7.69
N ASP A 53 -3.83 -6.54 -7.28
CA ASP A 53 -5.19 -7.01 -7.58
C ASP A 53 -6.24 -6.15 -6.88
N LYS A 54 -6.02 -5.78 -5.61
CA LYS A 54 -6.91 -4.88 -4.87
C LYS A 54 -6.95 -3.48 -5.46
N ILE A 55 -5.80 -2.93 -5.88
CA ILE A 55 -5.74 -1.64 -6.60
C ILE A 55 -6.54 -1.73 -7.90
N ARG A 56 -6.31 -2.77 -8.72
CA ARG A 56 -7.04 -2.94 -9.99
C ARG A 56 -8.55 -3.06 -9.77
N ALA A 57 -8.97 -3.81 -8.77
CA ALA A 57 -10.39 -3.95 -8.43
C ALA A 57 -11.00 -2.62 -7.98
N MET A 58 -10.28 -1.84 -7.17
CA MET A 58 -10.70 -0.49 -6.77
C MET A 58 -10.84 0.43 -7.99
N LEU A 59 -9.85 0.43 -8.89
CA LEU A 59 -9.87 1.24 -10.11
C LEU A 59 -11.00 0.85 -11.07
N ALA A 60 -11.24 -0.45 -11.26
CA ALA A 60 -12.36 -0.95 -12.07
C ALA A 60 -13.74 -0.56 -11.50
N ALA A 61 -13.82 -0.28 -10.20
CA ALA A 61 -15.01 0.22 -9.54
C ALA A 61 -15.09 1.76 -9.50
N SER A 62 -14.18 2.46 -10.18
CA SER A 62 -14.17 3.92 -10.25
C SER A 62 -15.48 4.46 -10.82
N PRO A 63 -16.04 5.54 -10.24
CA PRO A 63 -17.18 6.26 -10.84
C PRO A 63 -16.80 7.03 -12.11
N GLU A 64 -15.50 7.26 -12.34
CA GLU A 64 -14.98 8.04 -13.47
C GLU A 64 -14.48 7.15 -14.62
N PRO A 65 -14.67 7.55 -15.89
CA PRO A 65 -14.35 6.76 -17.08
C PRO A 65 -12.84 6.55 -17.32
N ASP A 66 -11.97 7.38 -16.75
CA ASP A 66 -10.50 7.31 -16.87
C ASP A 66 -9.83 6.83 -15.56
N GLY A 67 -10.49 5.90 -14.85
CA GLY A 67 -10.12 5.44 -13.51
C GLY A 67 -8.87 4.55 -13.41
N ASP A 68 -7.89 4.62 -14.31
CA ASP A 68 -6.73 3.71 -14.33
C ASP A 68 -5.54 4.17 -13.47
N GLU A 69 -5.55 5.43 -13.03
CA GLU A 69 -4.46 6.04 -12.25
C GLU A 69 -4.73 6.02 -10.74
N TRP A 70 -3.68 5.78 -9.94
CA TRP A 70 -3.76 5.68 -8.47
C TRP A 70 -2.57 6.31 -7.75
N ALA A 71 -2.78 6.67 -6.48
CA ALA A 71 -1.75 7.15 -5.56
C ALA A 71 -1.93 6.56 -4.15
N ILE A 72 -0.81 6.30 -3.47
CA ILE A 72 -0.79 5.98 -2.03
C ILE A 72 -0.76 7.29 -1.25
N HIS A 73 -1.61 7.40 -0.23
CA HIS A 73 -1.71 8.59 0.61
C HIS A 73 -1.26 8.36 2.07
N ASP A 74 -1.41 7.14 2.59
CA ASP A 74 -1.01 6.72 3.94
C ASP A 74 -0.49 5.27 3.86
#